data_AF-A0A2E4EAJ0-F1
#
_entry.id   AF-A0A2E4EAJ0-F1
#
_cell.length_a   1.000
_cell.length_b   1.000
_cell.length_c   1.000
_cell.angle_alpha   90.00
_cell.angle_beta   90.00
_cell.angle_gamma   90.00
#
_symmetry.space_group_name_H-M   'P 1'
#
loop_
_entity.id
_entity.type
_entity.pdbx_description
1 polymer ?
#
loop_
_entity_poly.entity_id
_entity_poly.type
_entity_poly.pdbx_seq_one_letter_code
_entity_poly.pdbx_strand_id
1 'polypeptide(L)'
;MSKNENERGNISFTKTGYMQVIREVRKLYNAHITKIYQGALELHAELAKITGRGANDKRKALFEEYQHGQKYLRAKVSEFRFEKLSISYELWYAIKDEMFRGKGGTLCKPRKSAFKTITNKETSFSLPYIEETDLSFSLESLNMSWSVGRNNRSVERAHENAIARLVFDYLGKYKWRRGEGGVFYHDDEYAEDAARENGCGYESSISCTFGPRGKEIQDEKWDFMHQQARRSVRRSRKR
;
A
#
# COMPACT_ATOMS: atom_id res chain seq x y z
N MET A 1 -19.09 1.07 12.89
CA MET A 1 -18.92 -0.35 13.25
C MET A 1 -17.48 -0.73 12.94
N SER A 2 -16.83 -1.53 13.79
CA SER A 2 -15.53 -2.13 13.46
C SER A 2 -15.74 -3.18 12.37
N LYS A 3 -14.76 -3.32 11.48
CA LYS A 3 -14.68 -4.39 10.49
C LYS A 3 -13.24 -4.87 10.46
N ASN A 4 -12.94 -5.90 11.24
CA ASN A 4 -11.62 -6.52 11.20
C ASN A 4 -11.50 -7.40 9.97
N GLU A 5 -10.61 -7.01 9.07
CA GLU A 5 -10.40 -7.66 7.78
C GLU A 5 -8.92 -7.91 7.55
N ASN A 6 -8.60 -8.89 6.71
CA ASN A 6 -7.27 -9.12 6.19
C ASN A 6 -7.34 -9.40 4.69
N GLU A 7 -6.21 -9.33 4.01
CA GLU A 7 -6.12 -9.73 2.61
C GLU A 7 -4.73 -10.30 2.34
N ARG A 8 -4.64 -11.37 1.55
CA ARG A 8 -3.36 -11.96 1.17
C ARG A 8 -3.41 -12.61 -0.19
N GLY A 9 -2.30 -12.61 -0.90
CA GLY A 9 -2.17 -13.42 -2.09
C GLY A 9 -0.86 -13.21 -2.82
N ASN A 10 -0.72 -13.95 -3.91
CA ASN A 10 0.48 -13.94 -4.73
C ASN A 10 0.09 -13.80 -6.19
N ILE A 11 0.91 -13.05 -6.93
CA ILE A 11 0.84 -12.95 -8.38
C ILE A 11 2.13 -13.55 -8.93
N SER A 12 1.99 -14.57 -9.77
CA SER A 12 3.12 -15.21 -10.45
C SER A 12 3.35 -14.62 -11.83
N PHE A 13 4.62 -14.51 -12.21
CA PHE A 13 5.04 -14.01 -13.50
C PHE A 13 5.96 -15.01 -14.21
N THR A 14 6.05 -14.90 -15.54
CA THR A 14 7.16 -15.51 -16.26
C THR A 14 8.45 -14.73 -15.97
N LYS A 15 9.62 -15.33 -16.23
CA LYS A 15 10.91 -14.64 -16.03
C LYS A 15 10.96 -13.28 -16.74
N THR A 16 10.47 -13.21 -17.98
CA THR A 16 10.44 -11.95 -18.74
C THR A 16 9.40 -10.98 -18.20
N GLY A 17 8.21 -11.46 -17.84
CA GLY A 17 7.16 -10.63 -17.25
C GLY A 17 7.60 -10.02 -15.92
N TYR A 18 8.21 -10.83 -15.06
CA TYR A 18 8.78 -10.39 -13.79
C TYR A 18 9.76 -9.23 -13.98
N MET A 19 10.74 -9.41 -14.88
CA MET A 19 11.75 -8.37 -15.15
C MET A 19 11.14 -7.07 -15.72
N GLN A 20 10.05 -7.16 -16.47
CA GLN A 20 9.30 -6.01 -16.96
C GLN A 20 8.55 -5.31 -15.82
N VAL A 21 7.84 -6.07 -14.99
CA VAL A 21 7.05 -5.55 -13.86
C VAL A 21 7.95 -4.85 -12.85
N ILE A 22 9.03 -5.48 -12.38
CA ILE A 22 9.92 -4.86 -11.40
C ILE A 22 10.55 -3.56 -11.91
N ARG A 23 10.83 -3.46 -13.22
CA ARG A 23 11.42 -2.26 -13.82
C ARG A 23 10.46 -1.08 -13.76
N GLU A 24 9.20 -1.30 -14.15
CA GLU A 24 8.18 -0.25 -14.11
C GLU A 24 7.77 0.09 -12.68
N VAL A 25 7.59 -0.90 -11.80
CA VAL A 25 7.31 -0.66 -10.38
C VAL A 25 8.42 0.17 -9.73
N ARG A 26 9.69 -0.19 -9.95
CA ARG A 26 10.84 0.60 -9.48
C ARG A 26 10.79 2.04 -9.97
N LYS A 27 10.50 2.24 -11.25
CA LYS A 27 10.39 3.58 -11.85
C LYS A 27 9.28 4.40 -11.20
N LEU A 28 8.09 3.82 -11.03
CA LEU A 28 6.94 4.48 -10.39
C LEU A 28 7.22 4.82 -8.93
N TYR A 29 7.73 3.86 -8.15
CA TYR A 29 8.11 4.06 -6.76
C TYR A 29 9.19 5.14 -6.61
N ASN A 30 10.28 5.07 -7.38
CA ASN A 30 11.35 6.06 -7.30
C ASN A 30 10.88 7.47 -7.70
N ALA A 31 9.97 7.57 -8.69
CA ALA A 31 9.37 8.85 -9.07
C ALA A 31 8.51 9.43 -7.94
N HIS A 32 7.71 8.58 -7.28
CA HIS A 32 6.92 8.97 -6.11
C HIS A 32 7.80 9.46 -4.95
N ILE A 33 8.82 8.69 -4.59
CA ILE A 33 9.79 9.07 -3.54
C ILE A 33 10.53 10.37 -3.89
N THR A 34 10.87 10.58 -5.16
CA THR A 34 11.50 11.84 -5.61
C THR A 34 10.56 13.03 -5.44
N LYS A 35 9.27 12.86 -5.76
CA LYS A 35 8.25 13.90 -5.55
C LYS A 35 8.12 14.28 -4.08
N ILE A 36 8.18 13.28 -3.20
CA ILE A 36 8.10 13.48 -1.74
C ILE A 36 9.34 14.19 -1.21
N TYR A 37 10.54 13.78 -1.65
CA TYR A 37 11.78 14.49 -1.31
C TYR A 37 11.73 15.96 -1.73
N GLN A 38 11.21 16.25 -2.93
CA GLN A 38 11.04 17.63 -3.40
C GLN A 38 10.06 18.42 -2.52
N GLY A 39 8.92 17.82 -2.15
CA GLY A 39 7.99 18.43 -1.21
C GLY A 39 8.59 18.69 0.18
N ALA A 40 9.46 17.79 0.66
CA ALA A 40 10.18 17.98 1.92
C ALA A 40 11.21 19.13 1.84
N LEU A 41 11.87 19.33 0.70
CA LEU A 41 12.76 20.47 0.48
C LEU A 41 12.01 21.81 0.50
N GLU A 42 10.83 21.85 -0.13
CA GLU A 42 9.97 23.02 -0.16
C GLU A 42 9.42 23.35 1.24
N LEU A 43 8.94 22.34 1.98
CA LEU A 43 8.53 22.51 3.37
C LEU A 43 9.68 22.98 4.27
N HIS A 44 10.88 22.41 4.10
CA HIS A 44 12.07 22.87 4.81
C HIS A 44 12.35 24.36 4.52
N ALA A 45 12.25 24.80 3.26
CA ALA A 45 12.46 26.20 2.89
C ALA A 45 11.45 27.13 3.58
N GLU A 46 10.19 26.73 3.73
CA GLU A 46 9.19 27.48 4.47
C GLU A 46 9.49 27.53 5.97
N LEU A 47 9.80 26.39 6.59
CA LEU A 47 10.13 26.33 8.02
C LEU A 47 11.40 27.10 8.37
N ALA A 48 12.38 27.14 7.45
CA ALA A 48 13.63 27.88 7.65
C ALA A 48 13.41 29.40 7.77
N LYS A 49 12.32 29.95 7.21
CA LYS A 49 11.97 31.38 7.34
C LYS A 49 11.59 31.79 8.76
N ILE A 50 11.19 30.83 9.61
CA ILE A 50 10.88 31.09 11.02
C ILE A 50 12.19 31.31 11.77
N THR A 51 12.41 32.51 12.31
CA THR A 51 13.62 32.89 13.07
C THR A 51 13.29 33.50 14.43
N GLY A 52 14.30 33.73 15.26
CA GLY A 52 14.15 34.34 16.59
C GLY A 52 13.99 33.35 17.76
N ARG A 53 13.67 33.88 18.95
CA ARG A 53 13.53 33.09 20.18
C ARG A 53 12.38 32.08 20.03
N GLY A 54 12.65 30.82 20.37
CA GLY A 54 11.68 29.73 20.26
C GLY A 54 11.37 29.28 18.82
N ALA A 55 12.20 29.65 17.84
CA ALA A 55 11.97 29.27 16.44
C ALA A 55 11.86 27.77 16.22
N ASN A 56 12.62 26.94 16.97
CA ASN A 56 12.59 25.50 16.79
C ASN A 56 11.24 24.89 17.15
N ASP A 57 10.64 25.30 18.26
CA ASP A 57 9.33 24.81 18.71
C ASP A 57 8.22 25.27 17.77
N LYS A 58 8.30 26.52 17.29
CA LYS A 58 7.38 27.05 16.27
C LYS A 58 7.45 26.26 14.95
N ARG A 59 8.64 25.87 14.51
CA ARG A 59 8.83 25.04 13.31
C ARG A 59 8.22 23.65 13.49
N LYS A 60 8.40 23.03 14.65
CA LYS A 60 7.78 21.73 14.95
C LYS A 60 6.26 21.83 14.96
N ALA A 61 5.71 22.82 15.65
CA ALA A 61 4.25 23.06 15.68
C ALA A 61 3.69 23.24 14.26
N LEU A 62 4.32 24.08 13.44
CA LEU A 62 3.89 24.29 12.06
C LEU A 62 4.04 23.02 11.20
N PHE A 63 5.08 22.20 11.43
CA PHE A 63 5.24 20.92 10.75
C PHE A 63 4.06 19.97 11.06
N GLU A 64 3.67 19.83 12.33
CA GLU A 64 2.52 18.98 12.72
C GLU A 64 1.20 19.49 12.10
N GLU A 65 1.01 20.80 11.98
CA GLU A 65 -0.17 21.38 11.30
C GLU A 65 -0.29 20.93 9.83
N TYR A 66 0.83 20.75 9.13
CA TYR A 66 0.84 20.23 7.76
C TYR A 66 0.38 18.77 7.65
N GLN A 67 0.59 17.94 8.69
CA GLN A 67 0.16 16.54 8.70
C GLN A 67 -1.38 16.42 8.61
N HIS A 68 -2.09 17.34 9.26
CA HIS A 68 -3.54 17.27 9.40
C HIS A 68 -4.31 18.01 8.30
N GLY A 69 -3.62 18.52 7.28
CA GLY A 69 -4.25 19.35 6.23
C GLY A 69 -4.89 20.64 6.76
N GLN A 70 -4.67 20.99 8.03
CA GLN A 70 -5.28 22.17 8.64
C GLN A 70 -4.40 23.39 8.39
N LYS A 71 -4.64 24.04 7.26
CA LYS A 71 -4.09 25.36 6.96
C LYS A 71 -4.83 26.43 7.76
N TYR A 72 -4.48 26.62 9.03
CA TYR A 72 -4.88 27.82 9.76
C TYR A 72 -3.73 28.34 10.61
N LEU A 73 -2.97 29.28 10.08
CA LEU A 73 -2.60 30.52 10.77
C LEU A 73 -1.94 31.51 9.79
N ARG A 74 -2.40 32.76 9.90
CA ARG A 74 -2.04 33.94 9.12
C ARG A 74 -0.54 34.04 8.78
N ALA A 75 -0.16 33.58 7.60
CA ALA A 75 1.01 34.07 6.91
C ALA A 75 0.72 34.04 5.40
N LYS A 76 1.11 35.10 4.70
CA LYS A 76 1.15 35.16 3.23
C LYS A 76 2.24 34.22 2.69
N VAL A 77 2.17 32.95 3.07
CA VAL A 77 2.95 31.88 2.48
C VAL A 77 2.13 31.40 1.29
N SER A 78 2.69 31.63 0.10
CA SER A 78 2.24 31.08 -1.18
C SER A 78 1.65 29.69 -0.99
N GLU A 79 0.56 29.37 -1.67
CA GLU A 79 -0.31 28.19 -1.58
C GLU A 79 0.39 26.81 -1.54
N PHE A 80 1.21 26.57 -0.53
CA PHE A 80 1.89 25.32 -0.31
C PHE A 80 0.92 24.37 0.39
N ARG A 81 0.09 23.70 -0.42
CA ARG A 81 -0.86 22.70 0.03
C ARG A 81 -0.17 21.34 0.01
N PHE A 82 0.30 20.90 1.18
CA PHE A 82 0.74 19.52 1.41
C PHE A 82 -0.37 18.49 1.11
N GLU A 83 -1.63 18.96 1.06
CA GLU A 83 -2.86 18.30 0.59
C GLU A 83 -2.74 17.51 -0.74
N LYS A 84 -1.66 17.67 -1.53
CA LYS A 84 -1.46 16.91 -2.79
C LYS A 84 -0.38 15.82 -2.74
N LEU A 85 0.35 15.67 -1.64
CA LEU A 85 1.31 14.58 -1.50
C LEU A 85 0.63 13.47 -0.70
N SER A 86 0.11 12.46 -1.41
CA SER A 86 -0.40 11.23 -0.81
C SER A 86 0.77 10.48 -0.14
N ILE A 87 1.00 10.76 1.13
CA ILE A 87 2.10 10.25 1.95
C ILE A 87 1.50 9.38 3.05
N SER A 88 2.09 8.20 3.30
CA SER A 88 1.74 7.37 4.45
C SER A 88 2.25 7.99 5.75
N TYR A 89 1.59 7.72 6.86
CA TYR A 89 2.02 7.99 8.23
C TYR A 89 3.49 7.60 8.44
N GLU A 90 3.89 6.37 8.10
CA GLU A 90 5.30 5.94 8.26
C GLU A 90 6.29 6.85 7.53
N LEU A 91 5.97 7.22 6.29
CA LEU A 91 6.81 8.11 5.50
C LEU A 91 6.80 9.54 6.05
N TRP A 92 5.68 9.99 6.60
CA TRP A 92 5.59 11.27 7.29
C TRP A 92 6.51 11.33 8.51
N TYR A 93 6.55 10.28 9.34
CA TYR A 93 7.49 10.20 10.46
C TYR A 93 8.94 10.15 9.97
N ALA A 94 9.24 9.40 8.91
CA ALA A 94 10.57 9.40 8.33
C ALA A 94 11.01 10.80 7.84
N ILE A 95 10.10 11.57 7.24
CA ILE A 95 10.35 12.97 6.86
C ILE A 95 10.61 13.84 8.09
N LYS A 96 9.76 13.71 9.12
CA LYS A 96 9.90 14.46 10.37
C LYS A 96 11.26 14.22 11.02
N ASP A 97 11.64 12.96 11.17
CA ASP A 97 12.89 12.56 11.80
C ASP A 97 14.09 13.07 11.01
N GLU A 98 14.05 13.00 9.68
CA GLU A 98 15.12 13.54 8.84
C GLU A 98 15.18 15.08 8.91
N MET A 99 14.02 15.76 8.93
CA MET A 99 13.95 17.22 9.00
C MET A 99 14.38 17.77 10.36
N PHE A 100 14.14 17.05 11.45
CA PHE A 100 14.51 17.50 12.80
C PHE A 100 15.66 16.68 13.41
N ARG A 101 16.50 16.05 12.57
CA ARG A 101 17.65 15.23 13.01
C ARG A 101 18.76 15.99 13.75
N GLY A 102 18.76 17.32 13.72
CA GLY A 102 19.83 18.11 14.31
C GLY A 102 19.83 18.03 15.84
N LYS A 103 20.95 18.36 16.48
CA LYS A 103 21.07 18.35 17.96
C LYS A 103 19.91 19.14 18.59
N GLY A 104 19.23 18.54 19.57
CA GLY A 104 18.05 19.15 20.22
C GLY A 104 16.80 19.18 19.34
N GLY A 105 16.74 18.36 18.28
CA GLY A 105 15.65 18.37 17.32
C GLY A 105 15.67 19.60 16.41
N THR A 106 16.85 20.07 16.02
CA THR A 106 17.01 21.28 15.20
C THR A 106 16.72 20.99 13.73
N LEU A 107 16.02 21.91 13.09
CA LEU A 107 15.69 21.82 11.66
C LEU A 107 16.95 21.69 10.80
N CYS A 108 16.97 20.65 9.97
CA CYS A 108 18.02 20.31 9.04
C CYS A 108 17.43 20.19 7.64
N LYS A 109 18.24 20.54 6.63
CA LYS A 109 17.89 20.27 5.23
C LYS A 109 17.79 18.74 5.02
N PRO A 110 16.67 18.24 4.46
CA PRO A 110 16.52 16.82 4.17
C PRO A 110 17.63 16.31 3.26
N ARG A 111 18.23 15.17 3.60
CA ARG A 111 19.21 14.49 2.74
C ARG A 111 18.49 13.60 1.74
N LYS A 112 18.88 13.68 0.46
CA LYS A 112 18.35 12.79 -0.59
C LYS A 112 18.52 11.31 -0.24
N SER A 113 19.61 10.94 0.42
CA SER A 113 19.90 9.56 0.82
C SER A 113 18.96 9.00 1.90
N ALA A 114 18.23 9.85 2.64
CA ALA A 114 17.24 9.39 3.62
C ALA A 114 15.95 8.87 2.95
N PHE A 115 15.70 9.26 1.69
CA PHE A 115 14.54 8.84 0.91
C PHE A 115 14.92 7.62 0.07
N LYS A 116 14.80 6.43 0.67
CA LYS A 116 15.31 5.19 0.08
C LYS A 116 14.60 4.86 -1.24
N THR A 117 15.36 4.91 -2.32
CA THR A 117 14.95 4.45 -3.66
C THR A 117 15.40 3.02 -3.91
N ILE A 118 14.73 2.33 -4.83
CA ILE A 118 15.12 1.00 -5.28
C ILE A 118 16.07 1.13 -6.47
N THR A 119 17.22 0.49 -6.38
CA THR A 119 18.30 0.53 -7.38
C THR A 119 18.07 -0.47 -8.51
N ASN A 120 18.78 -0.28 -9.63
CA ASN A 120 18.65 -1.18 -10.78
C ASN A 120 19.12 -2.62 -10.53
N LYS A 121 19.94 -2.83 -9.49
CA LYS A 121 20.49 -4.12 -9.11
C LYS A 121 19.52 -4.93 -8.25
N GLU A 122 18.55 -4.28 -7.60
CA GLU A 122 17.59 -4.94 -6.73
C GLU A 122 16.47 -5.57 -7.54
N THR A 123 16.55 -6.89 -7.72
CA THR A 123 15.53 -7.71 -8.38
C THR A 123 14.59 -8.41 -7.41
N SER A 124 14.88 -8.35 -6.12
CA SER A 124 13.98 -8.74 -5.04
C SER A 124 13.96 -7.59 -4.03
N PHE A 125 12.79 -7.14 -3.62
CA PHE A 125 12.64 -6.03 -2.68
C PHE A 125 11.23 -5.99 -2.10
N SER A 126 11.12 -5.42 -0.89
CA SER A 126 9.84 -4.97 -0.34
C SER A 126 9.72 -3.47 -0.52
N LEU A 127 8.51 -3.01 -0.81
CA LEU A 127 8.23 -1.58 -0.90
C LEU A 127 8.08 -1.03 0.53
N PRO A 128 8.98 -0.15 1.00
CA PRO A 128 8.82 0.45 2.32
C PRO A 128 7.67 1.48 2.29
N TYR A 129 7.20 1.85 3.48
CA TYR A 129 6.19 2.90 3.67
C TYR A 129 4.77 2.56 3.22
N ILE A 130 4.43 1.27 3.19
CA ILE A 130 3.06 0.81 3.00
C ILE A 130 2.56 0.33 4.36
N GLU A 131 1.71 1.15 5.00
CA GLU A 131 1.21 0.89 6.35
C GLU A 131 0.40 -0.39 6.45
N GLU A 132 0.63 -1.15 7.52
CA GLU A 132 -0.16 -2.34 7.88
C GLU A 132 -0.16 -3.45 6.81
N THR A 133 0.77 -3.38 5.84
CA THR A 133 0.85 -4.33 4.73
C THR A 133 2.27 -4.57 4.25
N ASP A 134 2.50 -5.79 3.79
CA ASP A 134 3.71 -6.21 3.11
C ASP A 134 3.43 -6.39 1.61
N LEU A 135 4.07 -5.53 0.79
CA LEU A 135 4.15 -5.70 -0.67
C LEU A 135 5.60 -5.97 -1.06
N SER A 136 5.86 -7.17 -1.58
CA SER A 136 7.21 -7.59 -1.94
C SER A 136 7.30 -8.31 -3.26
N PHE A 137 8.48 -8.29 -3.86
CA PHE A 137 8.83 -8.98 -5.10
C PHE A 137 10.02 -9.91 -4.86
N SER A 138 9.94 -11.15 -5.35
CA SER A 138 11.02 -12.14 -5.25
C SER A 138 11.41 -12.71 -6.62
N LEU A 139 12.68 -12.56 -6.99
CA LEU A 139 13.24 -13.13 -8.22
C LEU A 139 13.31 -14.66 -8.17
N GLU A 140 13.46 -15.23 -6.97
CA GLU A 140 13.56 -16.69 -6.79
C GLU A 140 12.24 -17.38 -7.14
N SER A 141 11.13 -16.85 -6.63
CA SER A 141 9.80 -17.40 -6.88
C SER A 141 9.09 -16.77 -8.08
N LEU A 142 9.66 -15.70 -8.66
CA LEU A 142 9.06 -14.88 -9.72
C LEU A 142 7.66 -14.37 -9.35
N ASN A 143 7.48 -14.05 -8.06
CA ASN A 143 6.19 -13.65 -7.51
C ASN A 143 6.24 -12.23 -6.95
N MET A 144 5.09 -11.56 -7.01
CA MET A 144 4.74 -10.47 -6.11
C MET A 144 3.85 -11.03 -5.00
N SER A 145 4.19 -10.74 -3.76
CA SER A 145 3.41 -11.12 -2.57
C SER A 145 2.75 -9.88 -1.98
N TRP A 146 1.49 -10.04 -1.60
CA TRP A 146 0.67 -9.04 -0.92
C TRP A 146 0.10 -9.65 0.35
N SER A 147 0.25 -8.96 1.47
CA SER A 147 -0.28 -9.39 2.75
C SER A 147 -0.68 -8.17 3.56
N VAL A 148 -1.92 -8.14 4.05
CA VAL A 148 -2.46 -7.11 4.92
C VAL A 148 -2.81 -7.78 6.24
N GLY A 149 -2.31 -7.22 7.35
CA GLY A 149 -2.59 -7.76 8.67
C GLY A 149 -4.07 -7.62 9.05
N ARG A 150 -4.58 -8.54 9.88
CA ARG A 150 -5.96 -8.48 10.38
C ARG A 150 -6.11 -7.28 11.31
N ASN A 151 -6.86 -6.26 10.87
CA ASN A 151 -7.13 -5.06 11.64
C ASN A 151 -8.38 -4.33 11.12
N ASN A 152 -8.85 -3.34 11.87
CA ASN A 152 -10.06 -2.58 11.55
C ASN A 152 -9.87 -1.71 10.29
N ARG A 153 -10.53 -2.09 9.18
CA ARG A 153 -10.44 -1.42 7.87
C ARG A 153 -9.02 -1.39 7.28
N SER A 154 -8.18 -2.38 7.60
CA SER A 154 -6.80 -2.40 7.11
C SER A 154 -6.69 -2.64 5.61
N VAL A 155 -7.58 -3.46 5.04
CA VAL A 155 -7.57 -3.73 3.59
C VAL A 155 -7.93 -2.46 2.82
N GLU A 156 -8.99 -1.76 3.23
CA GLU A 156 -9.36 -0.46 2.65
C GLU A 156 -8.18 0.52 2.66
N ARG A 157 -7.53 0.72 3.82
CA ARG A 157 -6.36 1.63 3.94
C ARG A 157 -5.16 1.18 3.12
N ALA A 158 -4.88 -0.12 3.09
CA ALA A 158 -3.77 -0.68 2.32
C ALA A 158 -3.96 -0.42 0.81
N HIS A 159 -5.19 -0.53 0.31
CA HIS A 159 -5.54 -0.19 -1.08
C HIS A 159 -5.58 1.33 -1.34
N GLU A 160 -5.84 2.15 -0.33
CA GLU A 160 -5.78 3.62 -0.46
C GLU A 160 -4.35 4.16 -0.48
N ASN A 161 -3.37 3.39 0.00
CA ASN A 161 -1.97 3.78 0.01
C ASN A 161 -1.46 4.14 -1.40
N ALA A 162 -0.81 5.28 -1.53
CA ALA A 162 -0.37 5.81 -2.81
C ALA A 162 0.57 4.87 -3.58
N ILE A 163 1.47 4.17 -2.87
CA ILE A 163 2.43 3.24 -3.48
C ILE A 163 1.69 1.98 -3.95
N ALA A 164 0.82 1.41 -3.13
CA ALA A 164 0.03 0.24 -3.49
C ALA A 164 -0.85 0.53 -4.72
N ARG A 165 -1.52 1.69 -4.76
CA ARG A 165 -2.29 2.16 -5.92
C ARG A 165 -1.46 2.24 -7.19
N LEU A 166 -0.25 2.82 -7.12
CA LEU A 166 0.63 2.90 -8.28
C LEU A 166 0.99 1.52 -8.84
N VAL A 167 1.21 0.53 -7.95
CA VAL A 167 1.48 -0.86 -8.36
C VAL A 167 0.24 -1.50 -8.96
N PHE A 168 -0.91 -1.42 -8.31
CA PHE A 168 -2.15 -2.04 -8.79
C PHE A 168 -2.67 -1.40 -10.08
N ASP A 169 -2.57 -0.07 -10.22
CA ASP A 169 -2.90 0.64 -11.46
C ASP A 169 -2.02 0.18 -12.63
N TYR A 170 -0.74 -0.10 -12.37
CA TYR A 170 0.16 -0.66 -13.37
C TYR A 170 -0.21 -2.10 -13.70
N LEU A 171 -0.46 -2.95 -12.71
CA LEU A 171 -0.87 -4.35 -12.91
C LEU A 171 -2.20 -4.47 -13.67
N GLY A 172 -3.14 -3.53 -13.47
CA GLY A 172 -4.37 -3.46 -14.24
C GLY A 172 -4.17 -3.17 -15.73
N LYS A 173 -3.05 -2.54 -16.10
CA LYS A 173 -2.67 -2.22 -17.50
C LYS A 173 -1.62 -3.18 -18.06
N TYR A 174 -1.04 -4.03 -17.23
CA TYR A 174 0.02 -4.93 -17.61
C TYR A 174 -0.51 -5.97 -18.62
N LYS A 175 0.21 -6.15 -19.72
CA LYS A 175 -0.13 -7.13 -20.74
C LYS A 175 0.28 -8.52 -20.27
N TRP A 176 -0.65 -9.21 -19.62
CA TRP A 176 -0.46 -10.55 -19.09
C TRP A 176 -0.08 -11.57 -20.16
N ARG A 177 0.84 -12.47 -19.81
CA ARG A 177 1.21 -13.63 -20.63
C ARG A 177 0.53 -14.90 -20.13
N ARG A 178 0.65 -15.98 -20.91
CA ARG A 178 0.17 -17.31 -20.51
C ARG A 178 0.86 -17.76 -19.21
N GLY A 179 0.08 -18.27 -18.26
CA GLY A 179 0.58 -18.77 -16.98
C GLY A 179 0.94 -17.68 -15.96
N GLU A 180 0.75 -16.40 -16.29
CA GLU A 180 0.92 -15.29 -15.36
C GLU A 180 -0.40 -14.93 -14.68
N GLY A 181 -0.29 -14.33 -13.50
CA GLY A 181 -1.44 -13.89 -12.73
C GLY A 181 -1.52 -14.51 -11.35
N GLY A 182 -2.64 -14.27 -10.68
CA GLY A 182 -2.92 -14.75 -9.35
C GLY A 182 -4.17 -14.11 -8.77
N VAL A 183 -4.48 -14.46 -7.53
CA VAL A 183 -5.65 -13.93 -6.81
C VAL A 183 -5.24 -13.46 -5.43
N PHE A 184 -5.97 -12.48 -4.92
CA PHE A 184 -5.95 -12.12 -3.51
C PHE A 184 -7.19 -12.69 -2.84
N TYR A 185 -6.99 -13.15 -1.62
CA TYR A 185 -8.02 -13.68 -0.75
C TYR A 185 -8.28 -12.69 0.38
N HIS A 186 -9.55 -12.40 0.60
CA HIS A 186 -10.03 -11.52 1.66
C HIS A 186 -10.78 -12.32 2.71
N ASP A 187 -10.42 -12.04 3.96
CA ASP A 187 -11.11 -12.55 5.13
C ASP A 187 -11.67 -11.40 5.97
N ASP A 188 -12.88 -11.58 6.51
CA ASP A 188 -13.46 -10.68 7.50
C ASP A 188 -14.13 -11.42 8.66
N GLU A 189 -14.23 -10.73 9.81
CA GLU A 189 -14.79 -11.30 11.04
C GLU A 189 -16.26 -11.70 10.91
N TYR A 190 -17.04 -11.01 10.08
CA TYR A 190 -18.48 -11.26 9.96
C TYR A 190 -18.75 -12.55 9.18
N ALA A 191 -17.97 -12.82 8.13
CA ALA A 191 -18.07 -14.06 7.38
C ALA A 191 -17.59 -15.26 8.21
N GLU A 192 -16.56 -15.08 9.04
CA GLU A 192 -16.07 -16.09 9.97
C GLU A 192 -17.12 -16.42 11.06
N ASP A 193 -17.69 -15.40 11.69
CA ASP A 193 -18.73 -15.56 12.72
C ASP A 193 -20.01 -16.18 12.13
N ALA A 194 -20.46 -15.72 10.97
CA ALA A 194 -21.61 -16.30 10.28
C ALA A 194 -21.37 -17.78 9.92
N ALA A 195 -20.16 -18.15 9.51
CA ALA A 195 -19.83 -19.55 9.24
C ALA A 195 -19.90 -20.40 10.51
N ARG A 196 -19.34 -19.89 11.61
CA ARG A 196 -19.37 -20.55 12.92
C ARG A 196 -20.80 -20.72 13.45
N GLU A 197 -21.63 -19.69 13.38
CA GLU A 197 -23.03 -19.71 13.83
C GLU A 197 -23.89 -20.70 13.04
N ASN A 198 -23.62 -20.83 11.73
CA ASN A 198 -24.34 -21.76 10.86
C ASN A 198 -23.72 -23.17 10.81
N GLY A 199 -22.64 -23.42 11.58
CA GLY A 199 -21.95 -24.70 11.62
C GLY A 199 -21.34 -25.12 10.28
N CYS A 200 -21.00 -24.17 9.41
CA CYS A 200 -20.35 -24.42 8.12
C CYS A 200 -18.86 -24.04 8.16
N GLY A 201 -18.09 -24.60 7.22
CA GLY A 201 -16.68 -24.26 7.07
C GLY A 201 -16.52 -22.84 6.55
N TYR A 202 -15.63 -22.08 7.17
CA TYR A 202 -15.24 -20.76 6.69
C TYR A 202 -14.28 -20.88 5.47
N GLU A 203 -14.53 -20.11 4.43
CA GLU A 203 -13.68 -20.07 3.24
C GLU A 203 -13.45 -18.61 2.81
N SER A 204 -12.17 -18.24 2.62
CA SER A 204 -11.78 -16.91 2.16
C SER A 204 -12.41 -16.55 0.81
N SER A 205 -12.85 -15.31 0.66
CA SER A 205 -13.39 -14.79 -0.60
C SER A 205 -12.27 -14.32 -1.53
N ILE A 206 -12.45 -14.43 -2.85
CA ILE A 206 -11.51 -13.81 -3.81
C ILE A 206 -11.87 -12.33 -3.91
N SER A 207 -10.93 -11.45 -3.57
CA SER A 207 -11.12 -9.99 -3.61
C SER A 207 -10.58 -9.38 -4.90
N CYS A 208 -9.39 -9.81 -5.32
CA CYS A 208 -8.75 -9.33 -6.54
C CYS A 208 -8.33 -10.50 -7.43
N THR A 209 -8.39 -10.28 -8.75
CA THR A 209 -8.02 -11.28 -9.76
C THR A 209 -7.13 -10.64 -10.81
N PHE A 210 -5.99 -11.26 -11.08
CA PHE A 210 -4.97 -10.74 -11.97
C PHE A 210 -4.58 -11.78 -13.01
N GLY A 211 -4.58 -11.38 -14.29
CA GLY A 211 -4.10 -12.20 -15.40
C GLY A 211 -4.86 -13.51 -15.65
N PRO A 212 -4.45 -14.28 -16.68
CA PRO A 212 -5.08 -15.55 -17.04
C PRO A 212 -5.10 -16.56 -15.89
N ARG A 213 -3.99 -16.71 -15.16
CA ARG A 213 -3.91 -17.66 -14.04
C ARG A 213 -4.86 -17.30 -12.90
N GLY A 214 -5.00 -16.00 -12.60
CA GLY A 214 -5.96 -15.56 -11.60
C GLY A 214 -7.39 -15.90 -12.01
N LYS A 215 -7.72 -15.70 -13.29
CA LYS A 215 -9.04 -16.02 -13.83
C LYS A 215 -9.34 -17.52 -13.77
N GLU A 216 -8.37 -18.37 -14.12
CA GLU A 216 -8.49 -19.82 -13.99
C GLU A 216 -8.84 -20.24 -12.55
N ILE A 217 -8.13 -19.69 -11.55
CA ILE A 217 -8.41 -19.95 -10.13
C ILE A 217 -9.81 -19.49 -9.73
N GLN A 218 -10.24 -18.33 -10.22
CA GLN A 218 -11.59 -17.79 -9.95
C GLN A 218 -12.68 -18.67 -10.56
N ASP A 219 -12.51 -19.10 -11.80
CA ASP A 219 -13.45 -19.96 -12.53
C ASP A 219 -13.55 -21.35 -11.85
N GLU A 220 -12.42 -21.94 -11.43
CA GLU A 220 -12.39 -23.21 -10.68
C GLU A 220 -13.15 -23.11 -9.36
N LYS A 221 -12.96 -22.01 -8.61
CA LYS A 221 -13.69 -21.77 -7.36
C LYS A 221 -15.19 -21.63 -7.61
N TRP A 222 -15.58 -20.90 -8.66
CA TRP A 222 -16.99 -20.73 -9.04
C TRP A 222 -17.65 -22.06 -9.40
N ASP A 223 -16.96 -22.89 -10.18
CA ASP A 223 -17.44 -24.22 -10.58
C ASP A 223 -17.60 -25.15 -9.38
N PHE A 224 -16.64 -25.14 -8.45
CA PHE A 224 -16.73 -25.89 -7.21
C PHE A 224 -17.96 -25.49 -6.39
N MET A 225 -18.20 -24.19 -6.23
CA MET A 225 -19.37 -23.66 -5.52
C MET A 225 -20.69 -24.08 -6.19
N HIS A 226 -20.76 -24.05 -7.52
CA HIS A 226 -21.92 -24.53 -8.27
C HIS A 226 -22.18 -26.02 -8.09
N GLN A 227 -21.12 -26.83 -8.06
CA GLN A 227 -21.24 -28.27 -7.81
C GLN A 227 -21.73 -28.56 -6.40
N GLN A 228 -21.26 -27.81 -5.39
CA GLN A 228 -21.73 -27.94 -4.01
C GLN A 228 -23.22 -27.58 -3.89
N ALA A 229 -23.65 -26.46 -4.47
CA ALA A 229 -25.04 -26.03 -4.46
C ALA A 229 -25.97 -27.05 -5.15
N ARG A 230 -25.55 -27.63 -6.28
CA ARG A 230 -26.32 -28.70 -6.95
C ARG A 230 -26.45 -29.95 -6.08
N ARG A 231 -25.42 -30.31 -5.32
CA ARG A 231 -25.45 -31.46 -4.40
C ARG A 231 -26.36 -31.23 -3.20
N SER A 232 -26.38 -30.02 -2.62
CA SER A 232 -27.25 -29.70 -1.49
C SER A 232 -28.73 -29.76 -1.88
N VAL A 233 -29.10 -29.18 -3.04
CA VAL A 233 -30.47 -29.25 -3.58
C VAL A 233 -30.91 -30.69 -3.85
N ARG A 234 -30.02 -31.55 -4.37
CA ARG A 234 -30.34 -32.97 -4.56
C ARG A 234 -30.56 -33.72 -3.24
N ARG A 235 -29.87 -33.33 -2.17
CA ARG A 235 -30.05 -33.94 -0.83
C ARG A 235 -31.35 -33.47 -0.16
N SER A 236 -31.74 -32.21 -0.32
CA SER A 236 -33.00 -31.71 0.25
C SER A 236 -34.24 -32.28 -0.42
N ARG A 237 -34.19 -32.60 -1.72
CA ARG A 237 -35.30 -33.26 -2.45
C ARG A 237 -35.53 -34.74 -2.11
N LYS A 238 -34.61 -35.39 -1.38
CA LYS A 238 -34.70 -36.80 -0.99
C LYS A 238 -35.14 -37.00 0.47
N ARG A 239 -35.31 -35.92 1.23
CA ARG A 239 -35.91 -35.91 2.57
C ARG A 239 -37.35 -35.44 2.45
#